data_AF-A0A6G9CQF3-F1
#
_entry.id   AF-A0A6G9CQF3-F1
#
_cell.length_a   1.000
_cell.length_b   1.000
_cell.length_c   1.000
_cell.angle_alpha   90.00
_cell.angle_beta   90.00
_cell.angle_gamma   90.00
#
_symmetry.space_group_name_H-M   'P 1'
#
loop_
_entity.id
_entity.type
_entity.pdbx_description
1 polymer ?
#
loop_
_entity_poly.entity_id
_entity_poly.type
_entity_poly.pdbx_seq_one_letter_code
_entity_poly.pdbx_strand_id
1 'polypeptide(L)'
;MSTTSAPGPVWATPTKPNRSASGLELVRSTADAAPPRPWFAIGGIDEDRLPELLDAGATRIVVVRAITQASDPQAAAQRLAAAVAGR
;
A
#
# COMPACT_ATOMS: atom_id res chain seq x y z
N MET A 1 7.06 -20.19 16.36
CA MET A 1 7.64 -18.99 15.68
C MET A 1 7.08 -18.94 14.27
N SER A 2 6.38 -17.87 13.89
CA SER A 2 5.92 -17.70 12.50
C SER A 2 5.88 -16.22 12.16
N THR A 3 6.74 -15.87 11.22
CA THR A 3 7.06 -14.54 10.71
C THR A 3 5.88 -13.96 9.94
N THR A 4 5.48 -12.74 10.28
CA THR A 4 4.62 -11.91 9.43
C THR A 4 5.35 -11.63 8.13
N SER A 5 4.93 -12.26 7.03
CA SER A 5 5.45 -11.97 5.70
C SER A 5 4.81 -10.67 5.22
N ALA A 6 5.56 -9.57 5.24
CA ALA A 6 5.14 -8.36 4.55
C ALA A 6 5.37 -8.57 3.04
N PRO A 7 4.34 -8.49 2.19
CA PRO A 7 4.54 -8.57 0.75
C PRO A 7 5.50 -7.47 0.30
N GLY A 8 6.38 -7.80 -0.66
CA GLY A 8 7.30 -6.83 -1.26
C GLY A 8 6.54 -5.65 -1.87
N PRO A 9 7.24 -4.55 -2.19
CA PRO A 9 6.57 -3.31 -2.55
C PRO A 9 5.67 -3.49 -3.78
N VAL A 10 4.48 -2.90 -3.75
CA VAL A 10 3.47 -2.96 -4.83
C VAL A 10 4.03 -2.34 -6.11
N TRP A 11 4.83 -1.27 -5.98
CA TRP A 11 5.60 -0.67 -7.05
C TRP A 11 7.09 -0.66 -6.74
N ALA A 12 7.95 -0.67 -7.78
CA ALA A 12 9.39 -0.60 -7.61
C ALA A 12 9.79 0.65 -6.78
N THR A 13 10.57 0.44 -5.73
CA THR A 13 11.17 1.53 -4.94
C THR A 13 12.68 1.57 -5.20
N PRO A 14 13.35 2.74 -5.16
CA PRO A 14 14.78 2.86 -5.46
C PRO A 14 15.70 1.99 -4.59
N THR A 15 15.21 1.53 -3.43
CA THR A 15 15.96 0.81 -2.40
C THR A 15 16.12 -0.70 -2.66
N LYS A 16 15.48 -1.31 -3.67
CA LYS A 16 15.71 -2.73 -4.10
C LYS A 16 15.42 -2.94 -5.60
N PRO A 17 16.38 -2.72 -6.51
CA PRO A 17 16.16 -2.77 -7.96
C PRO A 17 15.90 -4.18 -8.55
N ASN A 18 16.32 -5.25 -7.86
CA ASN A 18 16.22 -6.64 -8.36
C ASN A 18 14.98 -7.40 -7.86
N ARG A 19 13.98 -6.72 -7.32
CA ARG A 19 12.73 -7.35 -6.89
C ARG A 19 11.61 -6.83 -7.77
N SER A 20 11.04 -7.71 -8.61
CA SER A 20 9.85 -7.38 -9.39
C SER A 20 8.79 -6.83 -8.45
N ALA A 21 8.22 -5.69 -8.82
CA ALA A 21 7.06 -5.15 -8.16
C ALA A 21 6.00 -6.25 -8.11
N SER A 22 5.45 -6.55 -6.93
CA SER A 22 4.43 -7.59 -6.81
C SER A 22 3.15 -7.22 -7.59
N GLY A 23 3.00 -5.93 -7.91
CA GLY A 23 1.90 -5.37 -8.68
C GLY A 23 0.57 -5.41 -7.92
N LEU A 24 -0.45 -4.84 -8.56
CA LEU A 24 -1.83 -4.91 -8.06
C LEU A 24 -2.38 -6.34 -8.02
N GLU A 25 -1.79 -7.26 -8.79
CA GLU A 25 -2.25 -8.64 -8.83
C GLU A 25 -2.04 -9.36 -7.49
N LEU A 26 -0.92 -9.12 -6.81
CA LEU A 26 -0.73 -9.66 -5.46
C LEU A 26 -1.75 -9.09 -4.47
N VAL A 27 -2.14 -7.83 -4.64
CA VAL A 27 -3.15 -7.18 -3.80
C VAL A 27 -4.51 -7.84 -4.01
N ARG A 28 -4.91 -8.05 -5.27
CA ARG A 28 -6.14 -8.77 -5.64
C ARG A 28 -6.15 -10.19 -5.08
N SER A 29 -5.10 -10.97 -5.35
CA SER A 29 -5.02 -12.35 -4.88
C SER A 29 -5.06 -12.46 -3.35
N THR A 30 -4.48 -11.47 -2.64
CA THR A 30 -4.50 -11.44 -1.18
C THR A 30 -5.88 -11.04 -0.65
N ALA A 31 -6.55 -10.09 -1.30
CA ALA A 31 -7.93 -9.73 -0.98
C ALA A 31 -8.88 -10.91 -1.19
N ASP A 32 -8.78 -11.60 -2.33
CA ASP A 32 -9.59 -12.77 -2.68
C ASP A 32 -9.36 -13.95 -1.72
N ALA A 33 -8.12 -14.16 -1.28
CA ALA A 33 -7.78 -15.18 -0.30
C ALA A 33 -8.35 -14.90 1.10
N ALA A 34 -8.83 -13.67 1.37
CA ALA A 34 -9.45 -13.23 2.62
C ALA A 34 -8.76 -13.79 3.88
N PRO A 35 -7.43 -13.58 4.04
CA PRO A 35 -6.70 -14.21 5.14
C PRO A 35 -7.22 -13.70 6.49
N PRO A 36 -7.29 -14.57 7.51
CA PRO A 36 -7.81 -14.19 8.83
C PRO A 36 -6.89 -13.19 9.56
N ARG A 37 -5.64 -13.05 9.11
CA ARG A 37 -4.69 -12.08 9.66
C ARG A 37 -4.73 -10.78 8.84
N PRO A 38 -4.70 -9.61 9.50
CA PRO A 38 -4.57 -8.35 8.80
C PRO A 38 -3.32 -8.31 7.91
N TRP A 39 -3.45 -7.66 6.76
CA TRP A 39 -2.36 -7.39 5.83
C TRP A 39 -2.42 -5.93 5.37
N PHE A 40 -1.32 -5.46 4.81
CA PHE A 40 -1.15 -4.07 4.39
C PHE A 40 -0.53 -4.04 3.00
N ALA A 41 -1.08 -3.21 2.12
CA ALA A 41 -0.41 -2.84 0.88
C ALA A 41 0.72 -1.86 1.20
N ILE A 42 1.93 -2.09 0.68
CA ILE A 42 3.09 -1.26 0.98
C ILE A 42 3.91 -0.97 -0.28
N GLY A 43 4.67 0.13 -0.26
CA GLY A 43 5.72 0.40 -1.23
C GLY A 43 5.28 1.23 -2.43
N GLY A 44 5.74 2.48 -2.48
CA GLY A 44 5.48 3.39 -3.59
C GLY A 44 4.05 3.91 -3.69
N ILE A 45 3.31 3.90 -2.57
CA ILE A 45 1.93 4.41 -2.45
C ILE A 45 1.96 5.93 -2.25
N ASP A 46 1.14 6.62 -3.04
CA ASP A 46 0.81 8.05 -2.98
C ASP A 46 -0.68 8.25 -3.30
N GLU A 47 -1.14 9.50 -3.35
CA GLU A 47 -2.55 9.84 -3.58
C GLU A 47 -3.03 9.46 -4.98
N ASP A 48 -2.16 9.56 -6.00
CA ASP A 48 -2.51 9.27 -7.38
C ASP A 48 -2.73 7.77 -7.61
N ARG A 49 -1.98 6.93 -6.90
CA ARG A 49 -2.03 5.46 -7.03
C ARG A 49 -2.95 4.78 -6.03
N LEU A 50 -3.37 5.50 -4.99
CA LEU A 50 -4.25 4.94 -3.96
C LEU A 50 -5.56 4.39 -4.54
N PRO A 51 -6.26 5.07 -5.48
CA PRO A 51 -7.47 4.53 -6.09
C PRO A 51 -7.28 3.12 -6.70
N GLU A 52 -6.16 2.84 -7.37
CA GLU A 52 -5.92 1.52 -7.97
C GLU A 52 -5.75 0.41 -6.92
N LEU A 53 -5.11 0.72 -5.79
CA LEU A 53 -5.03 -0.20 -4.64
C LEU A 53 -6.39 -0.41 -4.00
N LEU A 54 -7.16 0.67 -3.96
CA LEU A 54 -8.55 0.68 -3.59
C LEU A 54 -9.47 0.04 -4.68
N ASP A 55 -9.02 -0.29 -5.87
CA ASP A 55 -9.84 -1.13 -6.76
C ASP A 55 -9.42 -2.59 -6.61
N ALA A 56 -8.15 -2.82 -6.25
CA ALA A 56 -7.57 -4.14 -6.03
C ALA A 56 -7.94 -4.81 -4.69
N GLY A 57 -8.70 -4.16 -3.80
CA GLY A 57 -9.16 -4.77 -2.55
C GLY A 57 -8.40 -4.37 -1.28
N ALA A 58 -7.38 -3.51 -1.36
CA ALA A 58 -6.61 -3.10 -0.19
C ALA A 58 -7.44 -2.24 0.77
N THR A 59 -7.54 -2.63 2.05
CA THR A 59 -8.23 -1.84 3.10
C THR A 59 -7.26 -1.15 4.06
N ARG A 60 -5.95 -1.41 3.92
CA ARG A 60 -4.89 -0.86 4.77
C ARG A 60 -3.64 -0.61 3.95
N ILE A 61 -3.02 0.55 4.14
CA ILE A 61 -1.84 0.97 3.39
C ILE A 61 -0.70 1.40 4.32
N VAL A 62 0.53 1.31 3.82
CA VAL A 62 1.71 1.93 4.45
C VAL A 62 2.36 2.88 3.46
N VAL A 63 2.45 4.14 3.86
CA VAL A 63 3.06 5.22 3.09
C VAL A 63 4.27 5.78 3.84
N VAL A 64 5.28 6.24 3.10
CA VAL A 64 6.45 6.94 3.67
C VAL A 64 6.61 8.27 2.96
N ARG A 65 7.11 8.24 1.71
CA ARG A 65 7.43 9.46 0.93
C ARG A 65 6.23 10.35 0.69
N ALA A 66 5.03 9.78 0.48
CA ALA A 66 3.81 10.57 0.31
C ALA A 66 3.48 11.47 1.50
N ILE A 67 3.97 11.14 2.71
CA ILE A 67 3.86 12.00 3.89
C ILE A 67 5.17 12.75 4.13
N THR A 68 6.31 12.05 4.19
CA THR A 68 7.59 12.64 4.62
C THR A 68 8.19 13.60 3.61
N GLN A 69 7.72 13.62 2.37
CA GLN A 69 8.17 14.55 1.32
C GLN A 69 7.04 15.49 0.84
N ALA A 70 5.86 15.44 1.47
CA ALA A 70 4.80 16.39 1.16
C ALA A 70 5.16 17.79 1.67
N SER A 71 4.75 18.82 0.93
CA SER A 71 4.84 20.21 1.39
C SER A 71 3.99 20.46 2.64
N ASP A 72 2.91 19.71 2.79
CA ASP A 72 2.06 19.67 3.98
C ASP A 72 1.79 18.21 4.39
N PRO A 73 2.61 17.65 5.29
CA PRO A 73 2.47 16.26 5.74
C PRO A 73 1.14 15.98 6.45
N GLN A 74 0.58 16.96 7.16
CA GLN A 74 -0.69 16.79 7.87
C GLN A 74 -1.84 16.68 6.87
N ALA A 75 -1.91 17.59 5.89
CA ALA A 75 -2.93 17.53 4.86
C ALA A 75 -2.82 16.27 4.00
N ALA A 76 -1.59 15.83 3.67
CA ALA A 76 -1.37 14.57 2.95
C ALA A 76 -1.88 13.36 3.75
N ALA A 77 -1.53 13.28 5.04
CA ALA A 77 -2.02 12.21 5.91
C ALA A 77 -3.56 12.19 6.02
N GLN A 78 -4.19 13.37 6.14
CA GLN A 78 -5.65 13.49 6.20
C GLN A 78 -6.32 13.02 4.90
N ARG A 79 -5.81 13.41 3.73
CA ARG A 79 -6.33 12.98 2.42
C ARG A 79 -6.24 11.47 2.23
N LEU A 80 -5.07 10.89 2.52
CA LEU A 80 -4.85 9.45 2.45
C LEU A 80 -5.74 8.67 3.43
N ALA A 81 -5.87 9.14 4.67
CA ALA A 81 -6.73 8.50 5.67
C ALA A 81 -8.21 8.56 5.29
N ALA A 82 -8.68 9.71 4.79
CA ALA A 82 -10.07 9.87 4.34
C ALA A 82 -10.41 8.94 3.17
N ALA A 83 -9.50 8.81 2.19
CA ALA A 83 -9.69 7.91 1.06
C ALA A 83 -9.76 6.43 1.48
N VAL A 84 -8.94 6.01 2.45
CA VAL A 84 -8.99 4.63 2.98
C VAL A 84 -10.24 4.38 3.82
N ALA A 85 -10.71 5.37 4.59
CA ALA A 85 -11.90 5.24 5.44
C ALA A 85 -13.22 5.23 4.63
N GLY A 86 -13.22 5.80 3.41
CA GLY A 86 -14.38 5.81 2.52
C GLY A 86 -14.60 4.52 1.72
N ARG A 87 -13.78 3.50 1.95
CA ARG A 87 -13.85 2.18 1.33
C ARG A 87 -14.66 1.20 2.18
#